data_AF-A0A443RV56-F1
#
_entry.id   AF-A0A443RV56-F1
#
_cell.length_a   1.000
_cell.length_b   1.000
_cell.length_c   1.000
_cell.angle_alpha   90.00
_cell.angle_beta   90.00
_cell.angle_gamma   90.00
#
_symmetry.space_group_name_H-M   'P 1'
#
loop_
_entity.id
_entity.type
_entity.pdbx_description
1 polymer ?
#
loop_
_entity_poly.entity_id
_entity_poly.type
_entity_poly.pdbx_seq_one_letter_code
_entity_poly.pdbx_strand_id
1 'polypeptide(L)'
;MKLNISYPATGCQKLIDIDDEKKVRVFYDKRMGQEVEADSIGDEWKGYVFRITGGNDKQGFPMKQGVLTNGRVRLLLSAGHSCYRPRRTGERKRKS
;
A
#
# COMPACT_ATOMS: atom_id res chain seq x y z
N MET A 1 1.02 -10.69 7.82
CA MET A 1 0.77 -9.38 7.18
C MET A 1 -0.69 -8.99 7.41
N LYS A 2 -0.97 -7.70 7.62
CA LYS A 2 -2.35 -7.19 7.73
C LYS A 2 -2.81 -6.64 6.38
N LEU A 3 -3.95 -7.09 5.87
CA LEU A 3 -4.55 -6.54 4.65
C LEU A 3 -5.79 -5.72 5.01
N ASN A 4 -5.76 -4.43 4.69
CA ASN A 4 -6.93 -3.57 4.76
C ASN A 4 -7.58 -3.54 3.37
N ILE A 5 -8.72 -4.22 3.24
CA ILE A 5 -9.43 -4.40 1.97
C ILE A 5 -10.62 -3.45 1.98
N SER A 6 -10.72 -2.62 0.95
CA SER A 6 -11.84 -1.69 0.76
C SER A 6 -12.56 -2.01 -0.54
N TYR A 7 -13.89 -1.96 -0.52
CA TYR A 7 -14.73 -2.14 -1.69
C TYR A 7 -15.50 -0.84 -1.98
N PRO A 8 -15.06 -0.04 -2.97
CA PRO A 8 -15.62 1.29 -3.20
C PRO A 8 -17.11 1.32 -3.54
N ALA A 9 -17.65 0.28 -4.20
CA ALA A 9 -19.04 0.30 -4.68
C ALA A 9 -20.06 0.28 -3.54
N THR A 10 -19.75 -0.38 -2.41
CA THR A 10 -20.61 -0.39 -1.22
C THR A 10 -20.06 0.43 -0.06
N GLY A 11 -18.82 0.93 -0.17
CA GLY A 11 -18.11 1.60 0.91
C GLY A 11 -17.70 0.66 2.06
N CYS A 12 -17.81 -0.65 1.88
CA CYS A 12 -17.41 -1.62 2.89
C CYS A 12 -15.88 -1.70 3.01
N GLN A 13 -15.41 -1.95 4.23
CA GLN A 13 -14.01 -2.23 4.52
C GLN A 13 -13.88 -3.42 5.47
N LYS A 14 -12.86 -4.25 5.25
CA LYS A 14 -12.54 -5.39 6.11
C LYS A 14 -11.03 -5.45 6.32
N LEU A 15 -10.62 -5.60 7.58
CA LEU A 15 -9.24 -5.89 7.94
C LEU A 15 -9.09 -7.39 8.17
N ILE A 16 -8.10 -7.99 7.53
CA ILE A 16 -7.74 -9.39 7.76
C ILE A 16 -6.26 -9.52 8.15
N ASP A 17 -5.99 -10.40 9.11
CA ASP A 17 -4.64 -10.76 9.53
C ASP A 17 -4.30 -12.13 8.92
N ILE A 18 -3.22 -12.18 8.14
CA ILE A 18 -2.75 -13.40 7.47
C ILE A 18 -1.33 -13.69 7.95
N ASP A 19 -1.15 -14.80 8.65
CA ASP A 19 0.16 -15.20 9.17
C ASP A 19 0.96 -16.10 8.21
N ASP A 20 0.27 -16.86 7.35
CA ASP A 20 0.92 -17.74 6.37
C ASP A 20 1.55 -16.94 5.23
N GLU A 21 2.88 -16.97 5.16
CA GLU A 21 3.65 -16.28 4.13
C GLU A 21 3.31 -16.75 2.72
N LYS A 22 3.00 -18.04 2.52
CA LYS A 22 2.70 -18.58 1.17
C LYS A 22 1.49 -17.89 0.54
N LYS A 23 0.50 -17.53 1.36
CA LYS A 23 -0.71 -16.83 0.93
C LYS A 23 -0.44 -15.40 0.47
N VAL A 24 0.55 -14.75 1.08
CA VAL A 24 0.88 -13.32 0.89
C VAL A 24 1.89 -13.11 -0.24
N ARG A 25 2.65 -14.15 -0.63
CA ARG A 25 3.65 -14.09 -1.72
C ARG A 25 3.13 -13.52 -3.03
N VAL A 26 1.83 -13.64 -3.31
CA VAL A 26 1.22 -13.09 -4.53
C VAL A 26 1.36 -11.57 -4.65
N PHE A 27 1.52 -10.87 -3.53
CA PHE A 27 1.73 -9.41 -3.49
C PHE A 27 3.18 -8.99 -3.64
N TYR A 28 4.14 -9.92 -3.58
CA TYR A 28 5.55 -9.59 -3.66
C TYR A 28 5.95 -9.19 -5.08
N ASP A 29 6.87 -8.23 -5.18
CA ASP A 29 7.33 -7.62 -6.44
C ASP A 29 6.22 -6.99 -7.30
N LYS A 30 5.01 -6.84 -6.74
CA LYS A 30 3.92 -6.10 -7.35
C LYS A 30 4.03 -4.62 -7.02
N ARG A 31 3.75 -3.79 -8.02
CA ARG A 31 3.75 -2.33 -7.87
C ARG A 31 2.38 -1.85 -7.37
N MET A 32 2.38 -0.73 -6.67
CA MET A 32 1.14 -0.03 -6.36
C MET A 32 0.43 0.37 -7.67
N GLY A 33 -0.87 0.11 -7.70
CA GLY A 33 -1.74 0.22 -8.86
C GLY A 33 -1.94 -1.08 -9.65
N GLN A 34 -1.13 -2.12 -9.40
CA GLN A 34 -1.31 -3.40 -10.09
C GLN A 34 -2.49 -4.20 -9.52
N GLU A 35 -3.06 -5.01 -10.42
CA GLU A 35 -4.08 -6.00 -10.12
C GLU A 35 -3.43 -7.34 -9.74
N VAL A 36 -4.02 -7.99 -8.75
CA VAL A 36 -3.54 -9.24 -8.15
C VAL A 36 -4.74 -10.13 -7.88
N GLU A 37 -4.67 -11.37 -8.38
CA GLU A 37 -5.67 -12.41 -8.07
C GLU A 37 -5.57 -12.81 -6.60
N ALA A 38 -6.70 -12.89 -5.92
CA ALA A 38 -6.78 -13.13 -4.48
C ALA A 38 -6.97 -14.61 -4.10
N ASP A 39 -7.01 -15.51 -5.10
CA ASP A 39 -7.27 -16.94 -4.93
C ASP A 39 -6.32 -17.61 -3.93
N SER A 40 -5.07 -17.15 -3.85
CA SER A 40 -4.06 -17.72 -2.95
C SER A 40 -4.27 -17.38 -1.47
N ILE A 41 -5.14 -16.43 -1.15
CA ILE A 41 -5.36 -15.96 0.23
C ILE A 41 -6.27 -16.93 1.00
N GLY A 42 -7.29 -17.46 0.32
CA GLY A 42 -8.23 -18.44 0.87
C GLY A 42 -9.48 -18.58 0.02
N ASP A 43 -10.25 -19.64 0.27
CA ASP A 43 -11.43 -19.98 -0.55
C ASP A 43 -12.49 -18.87 -0.57
N GLU A 44 -12.61 -18.08 0.50
CA GLU A 44 -13.52 -16.93 0.59
C GLU A 44 -13.18 -15.78 -0.38
N TRP A 45 -11.94 -15.74 -0.88
CA TRP A 45 -11.45 -14.73 -1.82
C TRP A 45 -11.27 -15.28 -3.24
N LYS A 46 -11.71 -16.51 -3.50
CA LYS A 46 -11.59 -17.13 -4.81
C LYS A 46 -12.40 -16.37 -5.86
N GLY A 47 -11.78 -16.07 -6.99
CA GLY A 47 -12.33 -15.27 -8.08
C GLY A 47 -12.27 -13.76 -7.85
N TYR A 48 -11.73 -13.28 -6.72
CA TYR A 48 -11.55 -11.85 -6.49
C TYR A 48 -10.25 -11.35 -7.12
N VAL A 49 -10.32 -10.14 -7.67
CA VAL A 49 -9.16 -9.39 -8.14
C VAL A 49 -9.02 -8.14 -7.27
N PHE A 50 -7.85 -7.96 -6.69
CA PHE A 50 -7.52 -6.80 -5.88
C PHE A 50 -6.60 -5.86 -6.64
N ARG A 51 -6.83 -4.56 -6.45
CA ARG A 51 -5.87 -3.53 -6.86
C ARG A 51 -5.11 -3.03 -5.63
N ILE A 52 -3.78 -3.08 -5.68
CA ILE A 52 -2.94 -2.55 -4.60
C ILE A 52 -3.00 -1.02 -4.63
N THR A 53 -3.66 -0.40 -3.66
CA THR A 53 -3.81 1.07 -3.60
C THR A 53 -2.81 1.76 -2.69
N GLY A 54 -2.09 1.00 -1.86
CA GLY A 54 -1.15 1.53 -0.88
C GLY A 54 -0.65 0.47 0.08
N GLY A 55 0.10 0.91 1.07
CA GLY A 55 0.66 0.06 2.12
C GLY A 55 1.46 0.88 3.11
N ASN A 56 1.68 0.30 4.29
CA ASN A 56 2.55 0.86 5.31
C ASN A 56 3.59 -0.18 5.70
N ASP A 57 4.82 0.26 5.91
CA ASP A 57 5.85 -0.57 6.52
C ASP A 57 5.63 -0.69 8.05
N LYS A 58 6.34 -1.59 8.72
CA LYS A 58 6.31 -1.83 10.17
C LYS A 58 6.54 -0.57 11.02
N GLN A 59 7.27 0.42 10.51
CA GLN A 59 7.49 1.71 11.19
C GLN A 59 6.46 2.79 10.80
N GLY A 60 5.41 2.43 10.05
CA GLY A 60 4.33 3.33 9.64
C GLY A 60 4.67 4.23 8.46
N PHE A 61 5.77 3.98 7.73
CA PHE A 61 6.07 4.74 6.50
C PHE A 61 5.15 4.28 5.37
N PRO A 62 4.41 5.20 4.75
CA PRO A 62 3.52 4.87 3.65
C PRO A 62 4.29 4.68 2.34
N MET A 63 3.77 3.82 1.46
CA MET A 63 4.23 3.71 0.07
C MET A 63 3.91 5.00 -0.71
N LYS A 64 4.76 5.35 -1.68
CA LYS A 64 4.57 6.52 -2.56
C LYS A 64 4.62 6.11 -4.03
N GLN A 65 3.58 6.43 -4.79
CA GLN A 65 3.54 6.17 -6.23
C GLN A 65 4.72 6.87 -6.93
N GLY A 66 5.35 6.16 -7.86
CA GLY A 66 6.52 6.66 -8.61
C GLY A 66 7.86 6.38 -7.94
N VAL A 67 7.88 5.90 -6.69
CA VAL A 67 9.09 5.39 -6.05
C VAL A 67 9.21 3.89 -6.34
N LEU A 68 10.04 3.54 -7.32
CA LEU A 68 10.19 2.17 -7.83
C LEU A 68 11.24 1.36 -7.06
N THR A 69 11.17 1.41 -5.73
CA THR A 69 12.07 0.66 -4.84
C THR A 69 11.27 -0.11 -3.81
N ASN A 70 11.68 -1.35 -3.52
CA ASN A 70 11.05 -2.16 -2.46
C ASN A 70 11.42 -1.65 -1.06
N GLY A 71 12.56 -0.95 -0.93
CA GLY A 71 13.02 -0.34 0.31
C GLY A 71 12.61 1.13 0.44
N ARG A 72 12.96 1.71 1.60
CA ARG A 72 12.69 3.13 1.89
C ARG A 72 13.73 4.04 1.26
N VAL A 73 13.28 5.21 0.84
CA VAL A 73 14.14 6.25 0.26
C VAL A 73 13.83 7.60 0.90
N ARG A 74 14.86 8.42 1.07
CA ARG A 74 14.71 9.77 1.62
C ARG A 74 14.60 10.80 0.51
N LEU A 75 13.40 11.31 0.27
CA LEU A 75 13.10 12.29 -0.77
C LEU A 75 12.88 13.68 -0.17
N LEU A 76 13.22 14.72 -0.95
CA LEU A 76 12.91 16.10 -0.61
C LEU A 76 11.49 16.44 -1.10
N LEU A 77 10.54 16.48 -0.18
CA LEU A 77 9.12 16.72 -0.48
C LEU A 77 8.77 18.20 -0.40
N SER A 78 7.87 18.65 -1.27
CA SER A 78 7.27 19.99 -1.32
C SER A 78 5.76 19.90 -1.16
N ALA A 79 5.10 21.06 -1.06
CA ALA A 79 3.64 21.14 -1.09
C ALA A 79 3.05 20.37 -2.30
N GLY A 80 1.93 19.69 -2.10
CA GLY A 80 1.27 18.85 -3.12
C GLY A 80 1.77 17.40 -3.20
N HIS A 81 2.92 17.07 -2.62
CA HIS A 81 3.36 15.68 -2.54
C HIS A 81 2.55 14.89 -1.50
N SER A 82 2.09 13.69 -1.88
CA SER A 82 1.61 12.70 -0.91
C SER A 82 2.67 12.41 0.16
N CYS A 83 2.21 12.00 1.34
CA CYS A 83 3.01 11.68 2.53
C CYS A 83 3.65 12.89 3.24
N TYR A 84 3.32 14.12 2.82
CA TYR A 84 3.81 15.36 3.45
C TYR A 84 2.72 16.43 3.53
N ARG A 85 2.66 17.10 4.69
CA ARG A 85 1.83 18.29 4.92
C ARG A 85 2.77 19.44 5.30
N PRO A 86 2.96 20.44 4.43
CA PRO A 86 3.80 21.61 4.74
C PRO A 86 3.17 22.44 5.87
N ARG A 87 4.02 23.06 6.71
CA ARG A 87 3.58 23.97 7.77
C ARG A 87 3.81 25.44 7.42
N ARG A 88 4.70 25.71 6.47
CA ARG A 88 4.96 27.06 5.93
C ARG A 88 4.96 27.04 4.41
N THR A 89 4.57 28.16 3.80
CA THR A 89 4.63 28.34 2.35
C THR A 89 6.09 28.22 1.88
N GLY A 90 6.33 27.44 0.82
CA GLY A 90 7.67 27.18 0.30
C GLY A 90 8.50 26.17 1.12
N GLU A 91 7.97 25.61 2.21
CA GLU A 91 8.68 24.61 3.02
C GLU A 91 8.93 23.34 2.19
N ARG A 92 10.18 22.88 2.21
CA ARG A 92 10.57 21.56 1.71
C ARG A 92 11.17 20.76 2.84
N LYS A 93 10.87 19.47 2.89
CA LYS A 93 11.37 18.58 3.95
C LYS A 93 11.84 17.25 3.39
N ARG A 94 13.04 16.83 3.81
CA ARG A 94 13.54 15.48 3.51
C ARG A 94 12.85 14.46 4.42
N LYS A 95 11.99 13.61 3.86
CA LYS A 95 11.28 12.54 4.58
C LYS A 95 11.62 11.18 3.98
N SER A 96 11.63 10.16 4.83
CA SER A 96 11.63 8.76 4.42
C SER A 96 10.24 8.31 4.01
#